data_AF-A0A256W666-F1
#
_entry.id   AF-A0A256W666-F1
#
_cell.length_a   1.000
_cell.length_b   1.000
_cell.length_c   1.000
_cell.angle_alpha   90.00
_cell.angle_beta   90.00
_cell.angle_gamma   90.00
#
_symmetry.space_group_name_H-M   'P 1'
#
loop_
_entity.id
_entity.type
_entity.pdbx_description
1 polymer ?
#
loop_
_entity_poly.entity_id
_entity_poly.type
_entity_poly.pdbx_seq_one_letter_code
_entity_poly.pdbx_strand_id
1 'polypeptide(L)'
;MPVSETSNGFTGRPMHTGKLSYSQIELRAFAEFMLNNLIAIPYFEENRVVFSLDHSISRIVGLKQEHEPGSWISFDNDGNVTAHISAKDYVKFKDTFAFDKLCTNLGVLFAGFMEKFLKGEGVRVIDKLNDLRLNPFTE
;
A
#
# COMPACT_ATOMS: atom_id res chain seq x y z
N MET A 1 -10.14 33.20 23.10
CA MET A 1 -9.20 32.19 22.54
C MET A 1 -9.92 31.51 21.40
N PRO A 2 -9.44 31.53 20.15
CA PRO A 2 -10.07 30.76 19.10
C PRO A 2 -9.58 29.31 19.18
N VAL A 3 -10.54 28.38 19.16
CA VAL A 3 -10.32 26.93 19.06
C VAL A 3 -9.85 26.65 17.63
N SER A 4 -8.60 26.21 17.46
CA SER A 4 -8.09 25.81 16.14
C SER A 4 -8.84 24.59 15.63
N GLU A 5 -9.29 24.70 14.38
CA GLU A 5 -10.22 23.81 13.69
C GLU A 5 -9.91 22.31 13.86
N THR A 6 -10.84 21.62 14.49
CA THR A 6 -10.87 20.15 14.57
C THR A 6 -11.78 19.63 13.46
N SER A 7 -11.34 19.63 12.18
CA SER A 7 -12.08 18.97 11.09
C SER A 7 -11.30 18.84 9.75
N ASN A 8 -10.11 18.24 9.74
CA ASN A 8 -9.37 17.96 8.48
C ASN A 8 -9.64 16.57 7.88
N GLY A 9 -10.66 15.84 8.36
CA GLY A 9 -11.08 14.54 7.82
C GLY A 9 -10.08 13.38 7.95
N PHE A 10 -8.85 13.63 8.42
CA PHE A 10 -7.86 12.61 8.71
C PHE A 10 -8.26 11.81 9.95
N THR A 11 -8.35 10.48 9.82
CA THR A 11 -8.69 9.61 10.95
C THR A 11 -7.51 8.80 11.46
N GLY A 12 -6.47 8.59 10.65
CA GLY A 12 -5.35 7.68 10.94
C GLY A 12 -5.76 6.21 11.12
N ARG A 13 -7.04 5.88 10.94
CA ARG A 13 -7.55 4.53 11.09
C ARG A 13 -7.40 3.78 9.77
N PRO A 14 -6.96 2.51 9.80
CA PRO A 14 -6.99 1.68 8.61
C PRO A 14 -8.42 1.57 8.05
N MET A 15 -8.55 1.68 6.74
CA MET A 15 -9.82 1.67 6.03
C MET A 15 -9.94 0.40 5.19
N HIS A 16 -11.05 -0.32 5.31
CA HIS A 16 -11.36 -1.43 4.42
C HIS A 16 -11.72 -0.89 3.03
N THR A 17 -11.01 -1.36 2.01
CA THR A 17 -11.09 -0.80 0.65
C THR A 17 -11.59 -1.80 -0.40
N GLY A 18 -11.82 -3.05 -0.02
CA GLY A 18 -12.35 -4.06 -0.94
C GLY A 18 -12.13 -5.49 -0.46
N LYS A 19 -12.68 -6.43 -1.23
CA LYS A 19 -12.55 -7.86 -0.98
C LYS A 19 -12.24 -8.60 -2.27
N LEU A 20 -11.28 -9.51 -2.23
CA LEU A 20 -10.86 -10.35 -3.36
C LEU A 20 -10.94 -11.83 -2.99
N SER A 21 -10.85 -12.69 -4.00
CA SER A 21 -10.73 -14.14 -3.82
C SER A 21 -9.34 -14.58 -4.25
N TYR A 22 -8.57 -15.12 -3.30
CA TYR A 22 -7.26 -15.70 -3.52
C TYR A 22 -6.95 -16.71 -2.43
N SER A 23 -6.03 -17.62 -2.70
CA SER A 23 -5.44 -18.53 -1.73
C SER A 23 -4.25 -17.89 -1.01
N GLN A 24 -3.86 -18.45 0.13
CA GLN A 24 -2.64 -18.01 0.83
C GLN A 24 -1.36 -18.23 0.00
N ILE A 25 -1.36 -19.23 -0.89
CA ILE A 25 -0.23 -19.49 -1.79
C ILE A 25 -0.12 -18.37 -2.81
N GLU A 26 -1.23 -17.97 -3.42
CA GLU A 26 -1.27 -16.83 -4.35
C GLU A 26 -0.91 -15.52 -3.68
N LEU A 27 -1.34 -15.30 -2.44
CA LEU A 27 -0.96 -14.11 -1.67
C LEU A 27 0.55 -14.07 -1.38
N ARG A 28 1.18 -15.21 -1.06
CA ARG A 28 2.64 -15.30 -0.90
C ARG A 28 3.37 -15.04 -2.22
N ALA A 29 2.93 -15.64 -3.32
CA ALA A 29 3.54 -15.43 -4.64
C ALA A 29 3.39 -13.97 -5.10
N PHE A 30 2.24 -13.34 -4.82
CA PHE A 30 2.05 -11.92 -5.05
C PHE A 30 3.00 -11.07 -4.20
N ALA A 31 3.21 -11.44 -2.93
CA ALA A 31 4.15 -10.74 -2.06
C ALA A 31 5.58 -10.77 -2.58
N GLU A 32 6.04 -11.93 -3.08
CA GLU A 32 7.34 -12.08 -3.73
C GLU A 32 7.42 -11.24 -5.01
N PHE A 33 6.37 -11.22 -5.84
CA PHE A 33 6.29 -10.37 -7.03
C PHE A 33 6.47 -8.89 -6.67
N MET A 34 5.77 -8.41 -5.64
CA MET A 34 5.84 -7.02 -5.20
C MET A 34 7.24 -6.65 -4.69
N LEU A 35 7.90 -7.55 -3.95
CA LEU A 35 9.25 -7.34 -3.44
C LEU A 35 10.28 -7.34 -4.56
N ASN A 36 10.25 -8.33 -5.46
CA ASN A 36 11.22 -8.49 -6.55
C ASN A 36 11.19 -7.33 -7.54
N ASN A 37 10.06 -6.65 -7.65
CA ASN A 37 9.90 -5.47 -8.50
C ASN A 37 9.99 -4.15 -7.72
N LEU A 38 10.42 -4.19 -6.45
CA LEU A 38 10.54 -3.03 -5.55
C LEU A 38 9.28 -2.17 -5.47
N ILE A 39 8.09 -2.77 -5.60
CA ILE A 39 6.80 -2.07 -5.57
C ILE A 39 6.37 -1.81 -4.13
N ALA A 40 6.58 -2.78 -3.25
CA ALA A 40 6.33 -2.66 -1.81
C ALA A 40 7.11 -3.73 -1.05
N ILE A 41 7.40 -3.46 0.23
CA ILE A 41 8.09 -4.41 1.11
C ILE A 41 7.04 -5.21 1.89
N PRO A 42 6.93 -6.54 1.70
CA PRO A 42 5.98 -7.37 2.43
C PRO A 42 6.49 -7.73 3.84
N TYR A 43 5.58 -7.70 4.81
CA TYR A 43 5.72 -8.23 6.16
C TYR A 43 4.64 -9.29 6.36
N PHE A 44 5.07 -10.50 6.70
CA PHE A 44 4.16 -11.62 6.94
C PHE A 44 3.74 -11.62 8.40
N GLU A 45 2.44 -11.42 8.63
CA GLU A 45 1.80 -11.61 9.93
C GLU A 45 0.98 -12.91 9.92
N GLU A 46 0.47 -13.33 11.08
CA GLU A 46 -0.26 -14.60 11.23
C GLU A 46 -1.48 -14.69 10.29
N ASN A 47 -2.24 -13.60 10.16
CA ASN A 47 -3.53 -13.59 9.44
C ASN A 47 -3.56 -12.72 8.19
N ARG A 48 -2.44 -12.06 7.84
CA ARG A 48 -2.37 -11.12 6.71
C ARG A 48 -0.94 -10.89 6.24
N VAL A 49 -0.82 -10.35 5.04
CA VAL A 49 0.43 -9.76 4.54
C VAL A 49 0.28 -8.25 4.49
N VAL A 50 1.22 -7.54 5.11
CA VAL A 50 1.28 -6.07 5.12
C VAL A 50 2.35 -5.61 4.16
N PHE A 51 1.98 -4.77 3.21
CA PHE A 51 2.86 -4.14 2.23
C PHE A 51 3.18 -2.71 2.66
N SER A 52 4.41 -2.48 3.09
CA SER A 52 4.92 -1.14 3.36
C SER A 52 5.26 -0.43 2.06
N LEU A 53 4.77 0.81 1.94
CA LEU A 53 5.09 1.72 0.83
C LEU A 53 6.32 2.60 1.11
N ASP A 54 6.91 2.48 2.30
CA ASP A 54 8.16 3.14 2.62
C ASP A 54 9.33 2.33 2.05
N HIS A 55 10.00 2.91 1.04
CA HIS A 55 11.19 2.37 0.38
C HIS A 55 12.50 2.90 0.99
N SER A 56 12.49 3.47 2.19
CA SER A 56 13.73 3.99 2.77
C SER A 56 14.78 2.87 2.86
N ILE A 57 15.98 3.14 2.33
CA ILE A 57 17.11 2.19 2.35
C ILE A 57 17.34 1.68 3.78
N SER A 58 17.22 2.57 4.77
CA SER A 58 17.33 2.23 6.19
C SER A 58 16.30 1.21 6.69
N ARG A 59 15.12 1.11 6.08
CA ARG A 59 14.11 0.09 6.38
C ARG A 59 14.40 -1.21 5.63
N ILE A 60 14.81 -1.11 4.37
CA ILE A 60 15.24 -2.24 3.52
C ILE A 60 16.43 -2.97 4.15
N VAL A 61 17.41 -2.24 4.70
CA VAL A 61 18.61 -2.82 5.33
C VAL A 61 18.46 -3.07 6.84
N GLY A 62 17.25 -2.95 7.40
CA GLY A 62 16.97 -3.26 8.81
C GLY A 62 17.61 -2.33 9.85
N LEU A 63 18.08 -1.15 9.43
CA LEU A 63 18.75 -0.17 10.31
C LEU A 63 17.79 0.74 11.10
N LYS A 64 16.50 0.75 10.75
CA LYS A 64 15.48 1.53 11.46
C LYS A 64 14.50 0.59 12.14
N GLN A 65 14.54 0.55 13.48
CA GLN A 65 13.64 -0.33 14.26
C GLN A 65 12.28 0.28 14.57
N GLU A 66 12.09 1.61 14.66
CA GLU A 66 10.73 2.19 14.80
C GLU A 66 10.76 3.72 14.72
N HIS A 67 9.72 4.31 14.11
CA HIS A 67 8.93 5.47 14.61
C HIS A 67 8.06 6.01 13.47
N GLU A 68 6.75 5.88 13.69
CA GLU A 68 5.59 5.93 12.77
C GLU A 68 5.46 4.75 11.79
N PRO A 69 4.33 4.01 11.83
CA PRO A 69 3.98 3.13 10.74
C PRO A 69 3.74 4.01 9.51
N GLY A 70 4.68 3.97 8.57
CA GLY A 70 4.50 4.56 7.25
C GLY A 70 3.22 4.06 6.58
N SER A 71 2.86 4.64 5.44
CA SER A 71 1.68 4.16 4.71
C SER A 71 1.85 2.69 4.29
N TRP A 72 0.78 1.92 4.46
CA TRP A 72 0.78 0.49 4.16
C TRP A 72 -0.58 0.04 3.63
N ILE A 73 -0.56 -1.12 2.99
CA ILE A 73 -1.77 -1.82 2.56
C ILE A 73 -1.66 -3.29 2.94
N SER A 74 -2.73 -3.88 3.43
CA SER A 74 -2.72 -5.28 3.86
C SER A 74 -3.79 -6.10 3.17
N PHE A 75 -3.45 -7.35 2.92
CA PHE A 75 -4.31 -8.39 2.39
C PHE A 75 -4.42 -9.49 3.44
N ASP A 76 -5.61 -9.73 3.96
CA ASP A 76 -5.82 -10.80 4.95
C ASP A 76 -6.18 -12.14 4.29
N ASN A 77 -6.18 -13.19 5.09
CA ASN A 77 -6.50 -14.55 4.64
C ASN A 77 -7.96 -14.71 4.17
N ASP A 78 -8.86 -13.77 4.51
CA ASP A 78 -10.26 -13.76 4.11
C ASP A 78 -10.52 -12.95 2.84
N GLY A 79 -9.47 -12.38 2.23
CA GLY A 79 -9.59 -11.60 1.01
C GLY A 79 -9.75 -10.09 1.24
N ASN A 80 -9.79 -9.61 2.48
CA ASN A 80 -10.02 -8.21 2.77
C ASN A 80 -8.77 -7.38 2.50
N VAL A 81 -8.97 -6.25 1.81
CA VAL A 81 -7.94 -5.25 1.54
C VAL A 81 -8.15 -4.08 2.49
N THR A 82 -7.10 -3.70 3.21
CA THR A 82 -7.13 -2.59 4.16
C THR A 82 -5.99 -1.64 3.88
N ALA A 83 -6.28 -0.35 3.71
CA ALA A 83 -5.30 0.69 3.48
C ALA A 83 -5.12 1.56 4.73
N HIS A 84 -3.89 1.94 5.03
CA HIS A 84 -3.55 2.92 6.06
C HIS A 84 -2.58 3.94 5.49
N ILE A 85 -2.86 5.22 5.72
CA ILE A 85 -2.02 6.31 5.27
C ILE A 85 -1.55 7.08 6.49
N SER A 86 -0.22 7.20 6.62
CA SER A 86 0.38 7.95 7.71
C SER A 86 0.02 9.43 7.62
N ALA A 87 -0.01 10.14 8.77
CA ALA A 87 -0.24 11.58 8.78
C ALA A 87 0.79 12.31 7.90
N LYS A 88 2.06 11.89 8.00
CA LYS A 88 3.17 12.41 7.20
C LYS A 88 2.93 12.30 5.69
N ASP A 89 2.40 11.17 5.21
CA ASP A 89 2.11 11.00 3.79
C ASP A 89 0.84 11.72 3.38
N TYR A 90 -0.20 11.71 4.23
CA TYR A 90 -1.45 12.42 3.93
C TYR A 90 -1.22 13.93 3.69
N VAL A 91 -0.34 14.57 4.46
CA VAL A 91 -0.02 15.99 4.29
C VAL A 91 0.48 16.31 2.87
N LYS A 92 1.12 15.36 2.18
CA LYS A 92 1.60 15.56 0.78
C LYS A 92 0.47 15.58 -0.23
N PHE A 93 -0.70 15.03 0.11
CA PHE A 93 -1.83 14.83 -0.81
C PHE A 93 -3.12 15.53 -0.37
N LYS A 94 -3.13 16.15 0.81
CA LYS A 94 -4.31 16.77 1.44
C LYS A 94 -4.99 17.84 0.56
N ASP A 95 -4.22 18.52 -0.30
CA ASP A 95 -4.73 19.57 -1.19
C ASP A 95 -5.37 18.99 -2.46
N THR A 96 -5.14 17.70 -2.75
CA THR A 96 -5.62 17.00 -3.95
C THR A 96 -6.72 15.98 -3.63
N PHE A 97 -6.61 15.29 -2.49
CA PHE A 97 -7.53 14.23 -2.10
C PHE A 97 -7.92 14.34 -0.63
N ALA A 98 -9.22 14.15 -0.36
CA ALA A 98 -9.68 13.83 0.99
C ALA A 98 -9.12 12.47 1.44
N PHE A 99 -8.88 12.32 2.75
CA PHE A 99 -8.28 11.12 3.33
C PHE A 99 -8.93 9.82 2.86
N ASP A 100 -10.24 9.69 2.98
CA ASP A 100 -10.97 8.48 2.60
C ASP A 100 -10.83 8.15 1.11
N LYS A 101 -10.79 9.18 0.25
CA LYS A 101 -10.59 9.00 -1.19
C LYS A 101 -9.17 8.52 -1.50
N LEU A 102 -8.18 9.02 -0.76
CA LEU A 102 -6.79 8.57 -0.91
C LEU A 102 -6.63 7.10 -0.47
N CYS A 103 -7.20 6.73 0.69
CA CYS A 103 -7.24 5.34 1.15
C CYS A 103 -7.95 4.43 0.14
N THR A 104 -9.12 4.83 -0.34
CA THR A 104 -9.90 4.07 -1.34
C THR A 104 -9.12 3.87 -2.63
N ASN A 105 -8.52 4.93 -3.18
CA ASN A 105 -7.75 4.85 -4.42
C ASN A 105 -6.54 3.93 -4.28
N LEU A 106 -5.84 3.99 -3.15
CA LEU A 106 -4.71 3.10 -2.85
C LEU A 106 -5.15 1.64 -2.77
N GLY A 107 -6.26 1.38 -2.08
CA GLY A 107 -6.90 0.07 -2.00
C GLY A 107 -7.25 -0.51 -3.36
N VAL A 108 -7.96 0.27 -4.18
CA VAL A 108 -8.35 -0.11 -5.55
C VAL A 108 -7.14 -0.39 -6.43
N LEU A 109 -6.08 0.41 -6.29
CA LEU A 109 -4.84 0.23 -7.06
C LEU A 109 -4.20 -1.13 -6.80
N PHE A 110 -3.98 -1.46 -5.52
CA PHE A 110 -3.35 -2.71 -5.13
C PHE A 110 -4.25 -3.92 -5.35
N ALA A 111 -5.56 -3.78 -5.19
CA ALA A 111 -6.51 -4.82 -5.59
C ALA A 111 -6.39 -5.13 -7.09
N GLY A 112 -6.30 -4.09 -7.92
CA GLY A 112 -6.06 -4.24 -9.36
C GLY A 112 -4.71 -4.88 -9.70
N PHE A 113 -3.66 -4.65 -8.90
CA PHE A 113 -2.38 -5.34 -9.06
C PHE A 113 -2.50 -6.83 -8.77
N MET A 114 -3.19 -7.20 -7.68
CA MET A 114 -3.46 -8.60 -7.35
C MET A 114 -4.26 -9.29 -8.45
N GLU A 115 -5.33 -8.67 -8.94
CA GLU A 115 -6.13 -9.24 -10.04
C GLU A 115 -5.32 -9.46 -11.32
N LYS A 116 -4.46 -8.51 -11.68
CA LYS A 116 -3.57 -8.65 -12.84
C LYS A 116 -2.55 -9.75 -12.62
N PHE A 117 -1.96 -9.82 -11.44
CA PHE A 117 -1.03 -10.88 -11.06
C PHE A 117 -1.66 -12.27 -11.17
N LEU A 118 -2.86 -12.46 -10.61
CA LEU A 118 -3.61 -13.73 -10.68
C LEU A 118 -3.94 -14.16 -12.11
N LYS A 119 -4.12 -13.20 -13.03
CA LYS A 119 -4.36 -13.46 -14.46
C LYS A 119 -3.07 -13.76 -15.25
N GLY A 120 -1.90 -13.80 -14.59
CA GLY A 120 -0.61 -13.91 -15.25
C GLY A 120 -0.18 -12.62 -15.97
N GLU A 121 -0.85 -11.50 -15.73
CA GLU A 121 -0.60 -10.20 -16.35
C GLU A 121 0.35 -9.33 -15.52
N GLY A 122 1.26 -9.92 -14.75
CA GLY A 122 2.19 -9.19 -13.86
C GLY A 122 3.02 -8.13 -14.60
N VAL A 123 3.40 -8.37 -15.86
CA VAL A 123 4.06 -7.38 -16.73
C VAL A 123 3.25 -6.09 -16.86
N ARG A 124 1.91 -6.15 -16.93
CA ARG A 124 1.05 -4.96 -17.03
C ARG A 124 1.02 -4.14 -15.74
N VAL A 125 1.34 -4.75 -14.58
CA VAL A 125 1.54 -4.00 -13.33
C VAL A 125 2.80 -3.17 -13.44
N ILE A 126 3.88 -3.74 -13.99
CA ILE A 126 5.15 -3.04 -14.22
C ILE A 126 4.99 -1.93 -15.26
N ASP A 127 4.33 -2.19 -16.39
CA ASP A 127 4.07 -1.17 -17.41
C ASP A 127 3.33 0.04 -16.81
N LYS A 128 2.31 -0.22 -15.99
CA LYS A 128 1.57 0.84 -15.31
C LYS A 128 2.42 1.62 -14.30
N LEU A 129 3.39 0.97 -13.64
CA LEU A 129 4.32 1.65 -12.74
C LEU A 129 5.36 2.49 -13.51
N ASN A 130 5.81 2.01 -14.67
CA ASN A 130 6.69 2.74 -15.59
C ASN A 130 6.00 3.99 -16.13
N ASP A 131 4.73 3.88 -16.55
CA ASP A 131 3.92 5.02 -17.01
C ASP A 131 3.79 6.11 -15.93
N LEU A 132 3.77 5.70 -14.66
CA LEU A 132 3.73 6.59 -13.51
C LEU A 132 5.12 7.10 -13.06
N ARG A 133 6.22 6.67 -13.72
CA ARG A 133 7.63 6.93 -13.35
C ARG A 133 7.97 6.55 -11.91
N LEU A 134 7.32 5.50 -11.40
CA LEU A 134 7.53 4.99 -10.05
C LEU A 134 8.50 3.81 -10.02
N ASN A 135 8.89 3.28 -11.17
CA ASN A 135 9.88 2.22 -11.27
C ASN A 135 11.30 2.82 -11.16
N PRO A 136 12.12 2.40 -10.19
CA PRO A 136 13.50 2.87 -10.07
C PRO A 136 14.44 2.40 -11.19
N PHE A 137 13.98 1.55 -12.12
CA PHE A 137 14.78 0.95 -13.19
C PHE A 137 14.50 1.49 -14.61
N THR A 138 13.57 2.43 -14.78
CA THR A 138 13.35 3.09 -16.08
C THR A 138 14.11 4.40 -16.16
N GLU A 139 15.11 4.47 -17.05
CA GLU A 139 15.79 5.70 -17.49
C GLU A 139 14.83 6.67 -18.22
#